data_AF-A0A5C5UCQ2-F1
#
_entry.id   AF-A0A5C5UCQ2-F1
#
_cell.length_a   1.000
_cell.length_b   1.000
_cell.length_c   1.000
_cell.angle_alpha   90.00
_cell.angle_beta   90.00
_cell.angle_gamma   90.00
#
_symmetry.space_group_name_H-M   'P 1'
#
loop_
_entity.id
_entity.type
_entity.pdbx_description
1 polymer ?
#
loop_
_entity_poly.entity_id
_entity_poly.type
_entity_poly.pdbx_seq_one_letter_code
_entity_poly.pdbx_strand_id
1 'polypeptide(L)'
;MNSLPPCWPKGQACPNECAASLYEREIYNRAPMHGPWAGWRMAGRELVSPDGDRITPERLRGLVWRLRAEARRDAARAAREKRIGAPVFIRTD
;
A
#
# COMPACT_ATOMS: atom_id res chain seq x y z
N MET A 1 -10.77 21.51 36.55
CA MET A 1 -11.07 20.16 36.06
C MET A 1 -11.67 20.31 34.67
N ASN A 2 -10.93 19.98 33.61
CA ASN A 2 -11.47 19.99 32.25
C ASN A 2 -12.32 18.73 32.09
N SER A 3 -13.63 18.84 32.29
CA SER A 3 -14.57 17.82 31.87
C SER A 3 -14.50 17.75 30.35
N LEU A 4 -13.97 16.64 29.82
CA LEU A 4 -14.17 16.32 28.41
C LEU A 4 -15.68 16.35 28.15
N PRO A 5 -16.15 17.09 27.13
CA PRO A 5 -17.57 17.08 26.79
C PRO A 5 -18.01 15.62 26.54
N PRO A 6 -19.24 15.26 26.91
CA PRO A 6 -19.72 13.90 26.70
C PRO A 6 -19.57 13.53 25.22
N CYS A 7 -19.18 12.29 24.96
CA CYS A 7 -19.19 11.75 23.61
C CYS A 7 -20.59 11.91 23.00
N TRP A 8 -20.66 12.09 21.68
CA TRP A 8 -21.92 12.32 20.98
C TRP A 8 -22.90 11.17 21.23
N PRO A 9 -24.20 11.43 21.49
CA PRO A 9 -25.15 10.37 21.82
C PRO A 9 -25.19 9.27 20.77
N LYS A 10 -25.18 8.02 21.23
CA LYS A 10 -25.20 6.84 20.35
C LYS A 10 -26.46 6.87 19.47
N GLY A 11 -26.26 6.68 18.17
CA GLY A 11 -27.35 6.62 17.19
C GLY A 11 -27.80 7.98 16.64
N GLN A 12 -27.28 9.10 17.15
CA GLN A 12 -27.48 10.39 16.50
C GLN A 12 -26.52 10.58 15.32
N ALA A 13 -26.98 11.31 14.30
CA ALA A 13 -26.12 11.77 13.21
C ALA A 13 -25.00 12.65 13.76
N CYS A 14 -23.85 12.64 13.07
CA CYS A 14 -22.72 13.47 13.45
C CYS A 14 -23.10 14.97 13.40
N PRO A 15 -22.62 15.79 14.35
CA PRO A 15 -23.06 17.18 14.51
C PRO A 15 -22.73 18.11 13.34
N ASN A 16 -21.68 17.80 12.59
CA ASN A 16 -21.21 18.58 11.46
C ASN A 16 -20.33 17.71 10.55
N GLU A 17 -19.96 18.25 9.40
CA GLU A 17 -19.14 17.54 8.40
C GLU A 17 -17.74 17.18 8.91
N CYS A 18 -17.16 18.00 9.79
CA CYS A 18 -15.85 17.72 10.39
C CYS A 18 -15.92 16.47 11.28
N ALA A 19 -16.94 16.39 12.13
CA ALA A 19 -17.18 15.23 12.98
C ALA A 19 -17.54 13.98 12.16
N ALA A 20 -18.33 14.14 11.09
CA ALA A 20 -18.65 13.04 10.18
C ALA A 20 -17.39 12.52 9.47
N SER A 21 -16.54 13.40 8.97
CA SER A 21 -15.28 13.05 8.30
C SER A 21 -14.31 12.36 9.24
N LEU A 22 -14.21 12.84 10.49
CA LEU A 22 -13.43 12.18 11.52
C LEU A 22 -13.97 10.78 11.80
N TYR A 23 -15.28 10.64 11.98
CA TYR A 23 -15.91 9.34 12.23
C TYR A 23 -15.67 8.33 11.10
N GLU A 24 -15.87 8.74 9.85
CA GLU A 24 -15.62 7.91 8.67
C GLU A 24 -14.16 7.43 8.58
N ARG A 25 -13.21 8.29 8.94
CA ARG A 25 -11.79 7.93 9.00
C ARG A 25 -11.47 7.00 10.16
N GLU A 26 -11.89 7.32 11.38
CA GLU A 26 -11.49 6.55 12.56
C GLU A 26 -12.19 5.20 12.65
N ILE A 27 -13.48 5.14 12.31
CA ILE A 27 -14.30 3.93 12.48
C ILE A 27 -14.30 3.07 11.23
N TYR A 28 -14.45 3.68 10.06
CA TYR A 28 -14.54 2.94 8.79
C TYR A 28 -13.26 3.00 7.96
N ASN A 29 -12.22 3.68 8.44
CA ASN A 29 -10.98 3.85 7.68
C ASN A 29 -11.23 4.33 6.26
N ARG A 30 -12.17 5.27 6.10
CA ARG A 30 -12.48 5.91 4.81
C ARG A 30 -11.72 7.21 4.71
N ALA A 31 -10.56 7.14 4.07
CA ALA A 31 -9.68 8.30 3.92
C ALA A 31 -9.23 8.42 2.46
N PRO A 32 -9.49 9.55 1.78
CA PRO A 32 -8.87 9.84 0.50
C PRO A 32 -7.36 10.02 0.68
N MET A 33 -6.60 9.68 -0.35
CA MET A 33 -5.16 9.89 -0.40
C MET A 33 -4.81 11.06 -1.33
N HIS A 34 -3.61 11.61 -1.14
CA HIS A 34 -3.13 12.79 -1.84
C HIS A 34 -1.73 12.55 -2.44
N GLY A 35 -1.25 13.49 -3.25
CA GLY A 35 0.06 13.38 -3.91
C GLY A 35 0.09 12.25 -4.95
N PRO A 36 1.15 11.41 -4.98
CA PRO A 36 1.24 10.27 -5.90
C PRO A 36 0.09 9.25 -5.78
N TRP A 37 -0.65 9.30 -4.67
CA TRP A 37 -1.81 8.47 -4.40
C TRP A 37 -3.13 9.21 -4.67
N ALA A 38 -3.12 10.33 -5.40
CA ALA A 38 -4.34 11.04 -5.76
C ALA A 38 -5.34 10.11 -6.47
N GLY A 39 -6.60 10.18 -6.04
CA GLY A 39 -7.68 9.29 -6.50
C GLY A 39 -7.75 7.94 -5.78
N TRP A 40 -6.70 7.54 -5.05
CA TRP A 40 -6.75 6.37 -4.18
C TRP A 40 -7.44 6.70 -2.86
N ARG A 41 -7.99 5.68 -2.20
CA ARG A 41 -8.57 5.81 -0.88
C ARG A 41 -8.47 4.52 -0.06
N MET A 42 -8.40 4.67 1.26
CA MET A 42 -8.70 3.58 2.17
C MET A 42 -10.22 3.39 2.27
N ALA A 43 -10.66 2.14 2.36
CA ALA A 43 -12.04 1.77 2.62
C ALA A 43 -12.09 0.52 3.50
N GLY A 44 -12.20 0.73 4.82
CA GLY A 44 -12.09 -0.35 5.79
C GLY A 44 -10.72 -1.03 5.67
N ARG A 45 -10.71 -2.28 5.19
CA ARG A 45 -9.49 -3.08 5.04
C ARG A 45 -8.90 -3.04 3.65
N GLU A 46 -9.41 -2.23 2.75
CA GLU A 46 -9.01 -2.26 1.34
C GLU A 46 -8.40 -0.93 0.91
N LEU A 47 -7.36 -1.03 0.09
CA LEU A 47 -6.85 0.07 -0.71
C LEU A 47 -7.62 0.07 -2.04
N VAL A 48 -8.30 1.17 -2.34
CA VAL A 48 -9.14 1.30 -3.53
C VAL A 48 -8.45 2.20 -4.55
N SER A 49 -8.34 1.74 -5.80
CA SER A 49 -7.78 2.51 -6.91
C SER A 49 -8.76 3.58 -7.41
N PRO A 50 -8.29 4.58 -8.18
CA PRO A 50 -9.18 5.56 -8.84
C PRO A 50 -10.24 4.90 -9.74
N ASP A 51 -9.90 3.77 -10.36
CA ASP A 51 -10.77 3.00 -11.24
C ASP A 51 -11.75 2.09 -10.46
N GLY A 52 -11.63 2.03 -9.13
CA GLY A 52 -12.50 1.26 -8.25
C GLY A 52 -12.02 -0.15 -7.91
N ASP A 53 -10.82 -0.54 -8.36
CA ASP A 53 -10.21 -1.82 -7.97
C ASP A 53 -9.93 -1.86 -6.48
N ARG A 54 -10.12 -3.04 -5.87
CA ARG A 54 -9.91 -3.25 -4.43
C ARG A 54 -8.72 -4.17 -4.19
N ILE A 55 -7.78 -3.69 -3.39
CA ILE A 55 -6.57 -4.40 -3.01
C ILE A 55 -6.58 -4.60 -1.49
N THR A 56 -6.64 -5.86 -1.07
CA THR A 56 -6.46 -6.22 0.34
C THR A 56 -4.98 -6.17 0.73
N PRO A 57 -4.65 -6.01 2.03
CA PRO A 57 -3.29 -6.08 2.54
C PRO A 57 -2.58 -7.38 2.14
N GLU A 58 -3.29 -8.50 2.14
CA GLU A 58 -2.79 -9.82 1.72
C GLU A 58 -2.39 -9.80 0.24
N ARG A 59 -3.25 -9.23 -0.62
CA ARG A 59 -2.98 -9.08 -2.05
C ARG A 59 -1.79 -8.16 -2.29
N LEU A 60 -1.68 -7.05 -1.57
CA LEU A 60 -0.56 -6.13 -1.66
C LEU A 60 0.76 -6.81 -1.27
N ARG A 61 0.76 -7.62 -0.19
CA ARG A 61 1.93 -8.42 0.20
C ARG A 61 2.34 -9.41 -0.90
N GLY A 62 1.37 -10.05 -1.54
CA GLY A 62 1.61 -10.93 -2.69
C GLY A 62 2.26 -10.21 -3.88
N LEU A 63 1.77 -9.02 -4.22
CA LEU A 63 2.34 -8.19 -5.29
C LEU A 63 3.79 -7.78 -5.00
N VAL A 64 4.08 -7.35 -3.78
CA VAL A 64 5.44 -7.01 -3.35
C VAL A 64 6.37 -8.23 -3.41
N TRP A 65 5.89 -9.39 -2.97
CA TRP A 65 6.66 -10.64 -3.07
C TRP A 65 6.99 -10.98 -4.53
N ARG A 66 6.01 -10.85 -5.43
CA ARG A 66 6.18 -11.12 -6.86
C ARG A 66 7.23 -10.20 -7.49
N LEU A 67 7.15 -8.89 -7.25
CA LEU A 67 8.11 -7.91 -7.75
C LEU A 67 9.54 -8.22 -7.28
N ARG A 68 9.71 -8.64 -6.03
CA ARG A 68 11.02 -9.07 -5.50
C ARG A 68 11.51 -10.36 -6.16
N ALA A 69 10.62 -11.30 -6.45
CA ALA A 69 10.96 -12.55 -7.13
C ALA A 69 11.40 -12.31 -8.58
N GLU A 70 10.69 -11.44 -9.30
CA GLU A 70 11.06 -10.99 -10.65
C GLU A 70 12.46 -10.34 -10.65
N ALA A 71 12.69 -9.39 -9.75
CA ALA A 71 14.01 -8.75 -9.62
C ALA A 71 15.15 -9.75 -9.35
N ARG A 72 14.94 -10.77 -8.50
CA ARG A 72 15.94 -11.83 -8.27
C ARG A 72 16.20 -12.65 -9.53
N ARG A 73 15.17 -12.97 -10.30
CA ARG A 73 15.30 -13.73 -11.56
C ARG A 73 16.08 -12.93 -12.60
N ASP A 74 15.79 -11.65 -12.73
CA ASP A 74 16.45 -10.77 -13.70
C ASP A 74 17.92 -10.56 -13.35
N ALA A 75 18.23 -10.36 -12.06
CA ALA A 75 19.61 -10.28 -11.59
C ALA A 75 20.40 -11.58 -11.87
N ALA A 76 19.80 -12.75 -11.64
CA ALA A 76 20.44 -14.03 -11.92
C ALA A 76 20.69 -14.23 -13.42
N ARG A 77 19.75 -13.80 -14.28
CA ARG A 77 19.91 -13.81 -15.73
C ARG A 77 21.08 -12.91 -16.16
N ALA A 78 21.11 -11.67 -15.71
CA ALA A 78 22.17 -10.72 -16.04
C ALA A 78 23.56 -11.22 -15.59
N ALA A 79 23.65 -11.81 -14.40
CA ALA A 79 24.89 -12.41 -13.90
C ALA A 79 25.37 -13.58 -14.79
N ARG A 80 24.44 -14.42 -15.25
CA ARG A 80 24.76 -15.53 -16.17
C ARG A 80 25.26 -15.01 -17.52
N GLU A 81 24.59 -14.01 -18.09
CA GLU A 81 25.00 -13.38 -19.35
C GLU A 81 26.39 -12.77 -19.24
N LYS A 82 26.68 -12.04 -18.16
CA LYS A 82 28.01 -11.49 -17.88
C LYS A 82 29.07 -12.59 -17.79
N ARG A 83 28.77 -13.72 -17.15
CA ARG A 83 29.70 -14.85 -17.03
C ARG A 83 29.97 -15.52 -18.38
N ILE A 84 28.95 -15.67 -19.22
CA ILE A 84 29.11 -16.28 -20.56
C ILE A 84 29.88 -15.35 -21.50
N GLY A 85 29.64 -14.04 -21.42
CA GLY A 85 30.36 -13.04 -22.21
C GLY A 85 31.76 -12.71 -21.70
N ALA A 86 32.15 -13.18 -20.50
CA ALA A 86 33.49 -12.96 -19.97
C ALA A 86 34.48 -13.97 -20.59
N PRO A 87 35.63 -13.51 -21.13
CA PRO A 87 36.66 -14.43 -21.62
C PRO A 87 37.18 -15.28 -20.47
N VAL A 88 37.17 -16.60 -20.64
CA VAL A 88 37.79 -17.54 -19.70
C VAL A 88 39.30 -17.47 -19.89
N PHE A 89 40.00 -16.71 -19.04
CA PHE A 89 41.45 -16.78 -18.97
C PHE A 89 41.85 -18.06 -18.24
N ILE A 90 42.21 -19.09 -19.01
CA ILE A 90 42.88 -20.28 -18.48
C ILE A 90 44.31 -19.86 -18.17
N ARG A 91 44.69 -19.86 -16.90
CA ARG A 91 46.10 -19.74 -16.51
C ARG A 91 46.80 -21.02 -16.95
N THR A 92 47.69 -20.91 -17.93
CA THR A 92 48.73 -21.91 -18.20
C THR A 92 49.99 -21.48 -17.46
N ASP A 93 50.33 -22.29 -16.48
CA ASP A 93 51.55 -22.32 -15.67
C ASP A 93 52.81 -22.64 -16.50
#